data_AF-A0A3Q2YWT5-F1
#
_entry.id   AF-A0A3Q2YWT5-F1
#
_cell.length_a   1.000
_cell.length_b   1.000
_cell.length_c   1.000
_cell.angle_alpha   90.00
_cell.angle_beta   90.00
_cell.angle_gamma   90.00
#
_symmetry.space_group_name_H-M   'P 1'
#
loop_
_entity.id
_entity.type
_entity.pdbx_description
1 polymer ?
#
loop_
_entity_poly.entity_id
_entity_poly.type
_entity_poly.pdbx_seq_one_letter_code
_entity_poly.pdbx_strand_id
1 'polypeptide(L)'
;ALIPSIVLIETISNVIRPGTLSVRLAANIIAGHLLLTLLGNTGPSLSTTLLSLLILAQILLLVLESAVAIIQSYVFAVLRTLYAREVV
;
A
#
# COMPACT_ATOMS: atom_id res chain seq x y z
N ALA A 1 21.36 -32.48 6.75
CA ALA A 1 20.63 -31.64 7.72
C ALA A 1 20.45 -30.17 7.26
N LEU A 2 21.17 -29.66 6.24
CA LEU A 2 20.97 -28.28 5.73
C LEU A 2 19.75 -28.11 4.82
N ILE A 3 19.32 -29.17 4.12
CA ILE A 3 18.22 -29.12 3.14
C ILE A 3 16.88 -28.72 3.78
N PRO A 4 16.47 -29.24 4.96
CA PRO A 4 15.23 -28.85 5.60
C PRO A 4 15.23 -27.39 6.09
N SER A 5 16.37 -26.87 6.55
CA SER A 5 16.48 -25.49 7.04
C SER A 5 16.38 -24.45 5.92
N ILE A 6 16.90 -24.76 4.72
CA ILE A 6 16.81 -23.86 3.56
C ILE A 6 15.35 -23.76 3.09
N VAL A 7 14.64 -24.89 3.00
CA VAL A 7 13.22 -24.92 2.62
C VAL A 7 12.35 -24.17 3.63
N LEU A 8 12.66 -24.25 4.92
CA LEU A 8 11.95 -23.49 5.96
C LEU A 8 12.12 -21.97 5.77
N ILE A 9 13.34 -21.51 5.45
CA ILE A 9 13.61 -20.08 5.23
C ILE A 9 12.93 -19.60 3.93
N GLU A 10 12.98 -20.41 2.86
CA GLU A 10 12.32 -20.12 1.58
C GLU A 10 10.80 -19.94 1.75
N THR A 11 10.15 -20.85 2.47
CA THR A 11 8.71 -20.81 2.74
C THR A 11 8.31 -19.59 3.58
N ILE A 12 9.08 -19.25 4.62
CA ILE A 12 8.87 -18.05 5.42
C ILE A 12 9.04 -16.78 4.57
N SER A 13 10.09 -16.71 3.75
CA SER A 13 10.35 -15.57 2.84
C SER A 13 9.23 -15.38 1.82
N ASN A 14 8.64 -16.47 1.34
CA ASN A 14 7.56 -16.45 0.38
C ASN A 14 6.22 -15.96 0.99
N VAL A 15 6.01 -16.16 2.30
CA VAL A 15 4.84 -15.65 3.04
C VAL A 15 5.02 -14.19 3.49
N ILE A 16 6.25 -13.79 3.84
CA ILE A 16 6.56 -12.41 4.27
C ILE A 16 6.44 -11.41 3.11
N ARG A 17 6.75 -11.81 1.87
CA ARG A 17 6.67 -10.94 0.69
C ARG A 17 5.24 -10.40 0.44
N PRO A 18 4.17 -11.20 0.44
CA PRO A 18 2.78 -10.73 0.49
C PRO A 18 2.45 -9.83 1.68
N GLY A 19 2.93 -10.22 2.87
CA GLY A 19 2.63 -9.52 4.12
C GLY A 19 3.17 -8.10 4.12
N THR A 20 4.42 -7.93 3.69
CA THR A 20 5.07 -6.62 3.60
C THR A 20 4.42 -5.71 2.54
N LEU A 21 3.92 -6.26 1.42
CA LEU A 21 3.17 -5.50 0.42
C LEU A 21 1.83 -4.99 0.97
N SER A 22 1.14 -5.80 1.78
CA SER A 22 -0.14 -5.46 2.43
C SER A 22 0.04 -4.41 3.53
N VAL A 23 1.03 -4.58 4.39
CA VAL A 23 1.37 -3.61 5.45
C VAL A 23 1.79 -2.27 4.86
N ARG A 24 2.53 -2.26 3.74
CA ARG A 24 2.90 -1.03 3.04
C ARG A 24 1.70 -0.27 2.51
N LEU A 25 0.69 -0.96 1.99
CA LEU A 25 -0.54 -0.32 1.52
C LEU A 25 -1.33 0.26 2.71
N ALA A 26 -1.45 -0.49 3.80
CA ALA A 26 -2.10 -0.01 5.02
C ALA A 26 -1.39 1.22 5.59
N ALA A 27 -0.05 1.21 5.65
CA ALA A 27 0.74 2.34 6.13
C ALA A 27 0.58 3.58 5.23
N ASN A 28 0.57 3.40 3.90
CA ASN A 28 0.32 4.50 2.96
C ASN A 28 -1.06 5.12 3.18
N ILE A 29 -2.12 4.29 3.24
CA ILE A 29 -3.50 4.76 3.47
C ILE A 29 -3.65 5.47 4.83
N ILE A 30 -3.03 4.94 5.90
CA ILE A 30 -3.09 5.56 7.23
C ILE A 30 -2.33 6.90 7.24
N ALA A 31 -1.15 6.97 6.60
CA ALA A 31 -0.37 8.20 6.51
C ALA A 31 -1.09 9.27 5.67
N GLY A 32 -1.64 8.89 4.51
CA GLY A 32 -2.48 9.75 3.68
C GLY A 32 -3.68 10.26 4.46
N HIS A 33 -4.45 9.36 5.09
CA HIS A 33 -5.61 9.70 5.90
C HIS A 33 -5.28 10.64 7.07
N LEU A 34 -4.20 10.38 7.81
CA LEU A 34 -3.73 11.24 8.89
C LEU A 34 -3.36 12.64 8.37
N LEU A 35 -2.66 12.70 7.23
CA LEU A 35 -2.31 13.96 6.57
C LEU A 35 -3.58 14.71 6.16
N LEU A 36 -4.61 14.03 5.62
CA LEU A 36 -5.89 14.67 5.30
C LEU A 36 -6.58 15.24 6.53
N THR A 37 -6.52 14.52 7.64
CA THR A 37 -7.15 14.92 8.90
C THR A 37 -6.47 16.15 9.50
N LEU A 38 -5.13 16.22 9.48
CA LEU A 38 -4.36 17.37 9.96
C LEU A 38 -4.55 18.61 9.08
N LEU A 39 -4.59 18.44 7.77
CA LEU A 39 -4.86 19.52 6.82
C LEU A 39 -6.32 19.99 6.89
N GLY A 40 -7.28 19.08 7.05
CA GLY A 40 -8.69 19.41 7.23
C GLY A 40 -8.95 20.19 8.52
N ASN A 41 -8.21 19.90 9.59
CA ASN A 41 -8.35 20.61 10.87
C ASN A 41 -7.70 22.01 10.86
N THR A 42 -6.72 22.24 9.98
CA THR A 42 -6.15 23.58 9.74
C THR A 42 -6.86 24.35 8.63
N GLY A 43 -7.71 23.69 7.83
CA GLY A 43 -8.51 24.29 6.76
C GLY A 43 -9.44 25.45 7.15
N PRO A 44 -10.11 25.47 8.32
CA PRO A 44 -11.06 26.54 8.68
C PRO A 44 -10.39 27.91 8.90
N SER A 45 -9.09 27.94 9.17
CA SER A 45 -8.33 29.19 9.35
C SER A 45 -7.66 29.70 8.08
N LEU A 46 -7.73 28.94 6.97
CA LEU A 46 -7.12 29.29 5.70
C LEU A 46 -8.09 30.09 4.81
N SER A 47 -7.52 30.90 3.90
CA SER A 47 -8.30 31.62 2.89
C SER A 47 -9.03 30.65 1.95
N THR A 48 -10.16 31.09 1.41
CA THR A 48 -10.97 30.29 0.46
C THR A 48 -10.19 29.81 -0.76
N THR A 49 -9.20 30.58 -1.21
CA THR A 49 -8.28 30.21 -2.31
C THR A 49 -7.34 29.06 -1.94
N LEU A 50 -6.81 29.05 -0.71
CA LEU A 50 -5.95 27.97 -0.22
C LEU A 50 -6.77 26.71 0.08
N LEU A 51 -8.02 26.85 0.53
CA LEU A 51 -8.94 25.73 0.73
C LEU A 51 -9.22 24.98 -0.59
N SER A 52 -9.47 25.72 -1.69
CA SER A 52 -9.65 25.14 -3.03
C SER A 52 -8.43 24.33 -3.48
N LEU A 53 -7.22 24.85 -3.25
CA LEU A 53 -5.98 24.15 -3.59
C LEU A 53 -5.78 22.89 -2.74
N LEU A 54 -6.12 22.97 -1.45
CA LEU A 54 -6.04 21.86 -0.51
C LEU A 54 -6.92 20.69 -0.93
N ILE A 55 -8.17 20.98 -1.30
CA ILE A 55 -9.14 19.98 -1.78
C ILE A 55 -8.64 19.32 -3.07
N LEU A 56 -8.08 20.10 -4.00
CA LEU A 56 -7.51 19.57 -5.24
C LEU A 56 -6.33 18.62 -4.96
N ALA A 57 -5.42 19.00 -4.05
CA ALA A 57 -4.31 18.14 -3.64
C ALA A 57 -4.78 16.85 -2.97
N GLN A 58 -5.85 16.92 -2.17
CA GLN A 58 -6.50 15.77 -1.52
C GLN A 58 -7.06 14.76 -2.53
N ILE A 59 -7.79 15.24 -3.54
CA ILE A 59 -8.32 14.39 -4.60
C ILE A 59 -7.17 13.72 -5.37
N LEU A 60 -6.10 14.46 -5.66
CA LEU A 60 -4.95 13.92 -6.38
C LEU A 60 -4.23 12.82 -5.59
N LEU A 61 -4.03 13.02 -4.28
CA LEU A 61 -3.45 12.01 -3.39
C LEU A 61 -4.29 10.74 -3.33
N LEU A 62 -5.62 10.87 -3.20
CA LEU A 62 -6.53 9.72 -3.19
C LEU A 62 -6.45 8.90 -4.49
N VAL A 63 -6.41 9.58 -5.63
CA VAL A 63 -6.25 8.92 -6.94
C VAL A 63 -4.90 8.19 -7.00
N LEU A 64 -3.82 8.80 -6.54
CA LEU A 64 -2.50 8.17 -6.50
C LEU A 64 -2.50 6.90 -5.62
N GLU A 65 -3.06 6.97 -4.40
CA GLU A 65 -3.13 5.82 -3.49
C GLU A 65 -3.96 4.68 -4.09
N SER A 66 -5.08 4.99 -4.75
CA SER A 66 -5.92 3.99 -5.42
C SER A 66 -5.19 3.32 -6.59
N ALA A 67 -4.41 4.08 -7.37
CA ALA A 67 -3.60 3.54 -8.47
C ALA A 67 -2.52 2.59 -7.94
N VAL A 68 -1.84 2.96 -6.85
CA VAL A 68 -0.85 2.10 -6.17
C VAL A 68 -1.51 0.83 -5.63
N ALA A 69 -2.71 0.92 -5.04
CA ALA A 69 -3.45 -0.25 -4.56
C ALA A 69 -3.77 -1.26 -5.68
N ILE A 70 -4.20 -0.77 -6.85
CA ILE A 70 -4.50 -1.62 -8.01
C ILE A 70 -3.23 -2.34 -8.47
N ILE A 71 -2.13 -1.61 -8.68
CA ILE A 71 -0.87 -2.20 -9.15
C ILE A 71 -0.36 -3.25 -8.15
N GLN A 72 -0.44 -2.96 -6.84
CA GLN A 72 0.02 -3.87 -5.81
C GLN A 72 -0.80 -5.17 -5.75
N SER A 73 -2.13 -5.07 -5.86
CA SER A 73 -3.01 -6.25 -5.89
C SER A 73 -2.75 -7.12 -7.12
N TYR A 74 -2.46 -6.50 -8.27
CA TYR A 74 -2.10 -7.21 -9.50
C TYR A 74 -0.77 -7.96 -9.34
N VAL A 75 0.28 -7.31 -8.83
CA VAL A 75 1.58 -7.95 -8.60
C VAL A 75 1.45 -9.13 -7.63
N PHE A 76 0.66 -8.99 -6.57
CA PHE A 76 0.39 -10.08 -5.63
C PHE A 76 -0.36 -11.25 -6.30
N ALA A 77 -1.38 -10.98 -7.11
CA ALA A 77 -2.10 -12.02 -7.85
C ALA A 77 -1.17 -12.77 -8.81
N VAL A 78 -0.34 -12.07 -9.57
CA VAL A 78 0.62 -12.67 -10.50
C VAL A 78 1.63 -13.55 -9.76
N LEU A 79 2.25 -13.06 -8.69
CA LEU A 79 3.17 -13.86 -7.85
C LEU A 79 2.47 -15.13 -7.34
N ARG A 80 1.25 -15.00 -6.80
CA ARG A 80 0.50 -16.15 -6.29
C ARG A 80 0.19 -17.16 -7.40
N THR A 81 -0.18 -16.71 -8.60
CA THR A 81 -0.45 -17.61 -9.73
C THR A 81 0.81 -18.31 -10.23
N LEU A 82 1.97 -17.64 -10.21
CA LEU A 82 3.24 -18.22 -10.61
C LEU A 82 3.67 -19.32 -9.61
N TYR A 83 3.60 -19.04 -8.31
CA TYR A 83 3.88 -20.04 -7.27
C TYR A 83 2.87 -21.20 -7.28
N ALA A 84 1.60 -20.93 -7.55
CA ALA A 84 0.60 -21.99 -7.66
C ALA A 84 0.86 -22.92 -8.85
N ARG A 85 1.44 -22.42 -9.94
CA ARG A 85 1.87 -23.23 -11.09
C ARG A 85 3.18 -23.98 -10.88
N GLU A 86 4.06 -23.49 -10.01
CA GLU A 86 5.31 -24.18 -9.66
C GLU A 86 5.04 -25.40 -8.75
N VAL A 87 3.98 -25.34 -7.95
CA VAL A 87 3.62 -26.38 -6.96
C VAL A 87 2.66 -27.45 -7.52
N VAL A 88 1.96 -27.16 -8.63
CA VAL A 88 1.10 -28.12 -9.36
C VAL A 88 1.87 -28.76 -10.49
#